data_AF-G7UU06-F1
#
_entry.id   AF-G7UU06-F1
#
_cell.length_a   1.000
_cell.length_b   1.000
_cell.length_c   1.000
_cell.angle_alpha   90.00
_cell.angle_beta   90.00
_cell.angle_gamma   90.00
#
_symmetry.space_group_name_H-M   'P 1'
#
loop_
_entity.id
_entity.type
_entity.pdbx_description
1 polymer ?
#
loop_
_entity_poly.entity_id
_entity_poly.type
_entity_poly.pdbx_seq_one_letter_code
_entity_poly.pdbx_strand_id
1 'polypeptide(L)'
;MRDDANTDRPAPQPPPSLEESLRRVGKSGKDGFASAVATARALRMLMVADFALARGALARAMVWLSVAAVFGVSSWLLLMGALIALLQRVVGLSWLSSLSVAAGLSLAITALGVWRTLHYFEFTRMEATRRQLKAMGFGEEEEAAEPDMPTAPTPAPLAEGADR
;
A
#
# COMPACT_ATOMS: atom_id res chain seq x y z
N MET A 1 -29.66 68.15 -41.74
CA MET A 1 -28.38 68.02 -41.02
C MET A 1 -28.64 67.06 -39.87
N ARG A 2 -28.40 65.76 -40.07
CA ARG A 2 -28.65 64.68 -39.11
C ARG A 2 -27.52 63.68 -39.24
N ASP A 3 -26.63 63.75 -38.27
CA ASP A 3 -25.90 62.68 -37.57
C ASP A 3 -25.34 61.51 -38.38
N ASP A 4 -24.01 61.55 -38.46
CA ASP A 4 -23.08 60.56 -38.98
C ASP A 4 -23.02 59.35 -38.03
N ALA A 5 -24.05 58.51 -38.04
CA ALA A 5 -24.13 57.32 -37.20
C ALA A 5 -23.61 56.06 -37.91
N ASN A 6 -22.32 56.00 -38.31
CA ASN A 6 -21.69 54.71 -38.65
C ASN A 6 -20.16 54.75 -38.84
N THR A 7 -19.35 54.89 -37.78
CA THR A 7 -17.88 54.69 -37.92
C THR A 7 -17.19 53.90 -36.83
N ASP A 8 -17.89 53.28 -35.88
CA ASP A 8 -17.23 52.57 -34.76
C ASP A 8 -17.47 51.06 -34.76
N ARG A 9 -17.35 50.41 -35.93
CA ARG A 9 -17.12 48.96 -35.98
C ARG A 9 -15.62 48.70 -35.91
N PRO A 10 -15.12 47.96 -34.90
CA PRO A 10 -13.74 47.52 -34.87
C PRO A 10 -13.43 46.77 -36.17
N ALA A 11 -12.37 47.18 -36.88
CA ALA A 11 -11.89 46.45 -38.04
C ALA A 11 -11.58 44.99 -37.65
N PRO A 12 -11.89 43.99 -38.50
CA PRO A 12 -11.55 42.60 -38.23
C PRO A 12 -10.04 42.48 -38.03
N GLN A 13 -9.59 42.07 -36.84
CA GLN A 13 -8.18 41.84 -36.61
C GLN A 13 -7.66 40.74 -37.56
N PRO A 14 -6.48 40.91 -38.17
CA PRO A 14 -5.89 39.90 -39.02
C PRO A 14 -5.81 38.55 -38.28
N PRO A 15 -6.07 37.42 -38.96
CA PRO A 15 -5.93 36.12 -38.32
C PRO A 15 -4.49 35.97 -37.79
N PRO A 16 -4.31 35.50 -36.54
CA PRO A 16 -3.01 35.44 -35.90
C PRO A 16 -2.04 34.60 -36.75
N SER A 17 -0.79 35.04 -36.84
CA SER A 17 0.25 34.29 -37.53
C SER A 17 0.42 32.89 -36.90
N LEU A 18 0.84 31.90 -37.68
CA LEU A 18 1.06 30.53 -37.18
C LEU A 18 2.09 30.48 -36.04
N GLU A 19 3.12 31.32 -36.10
CA GLU A 19 4.10 31.45 -35.03
C GLU A 19 3.48 31.99 -33.74
N GLU A 20 2.59 32.98 -33.84
CA GLU A 20 1.88 33.54 -32.69
C GLU A 20 0.88 32.54 -32.10
N SER A 21 0.23 31.74 -32.94
CA SER A 21 -0.64 30.64 -32.52
C SER A 21 0.15 29.53 -31.81
N LEU A 22 1.31 29.13 -32.33
CA LEU A 22 2.20 28.16 -31.67
C LEU A 22 2.75 28.69 -30.35
N ARG A 23 3.15 29.96 -30.29
CA ARG A 23 3.63 30.61 -29.08
C ARG A 23 2.52 30.71 -28.02
N ARG A 24 1.28 31.01 -28.43
CA ARG A 24 0.11 31.08 -27.56
C ARG A 24 -0.28 29.68 -27.05
N VAL A 25 -0.26 28.66 -27.90
CA VAL A 25 -0.50 27.25 -27.50
C VAL A 25 0.58 26.75 -26.53
N GLY A 26 1.86 27.04 -26.77
CA GLY A 26 2.95 26.67 -25.87
C GLY A 26 2.85 27.37 -24.50
N LYS A 27 2.41 28.63 -24.48
CA LYS A 27 2.14 29.37 -23.24
C LYS A 27 0.94 28.79 -22.49
N SER A 28 -0.18 28.55 -23.16
CA SER A 28 -1.36 27.90 -22.56
C SER A 28 -1.07 26.49 -22.07
N GLY A 29 -0.21 25.73 -22.74
CA GLY A 29 0.25 24.42 -22.29
C GLY A 29 1.09 24.50 -21.02
N LYS A 30 2.00 25.48 -20.93
CA LYS A 30 2.77 25.75 -19.70
C LYS A 30 1.87 26.16 -18.54
N ASP A 31 0.88 27.00 -18.78
CA ASP A 31 -0.09 27.44 -17.77
C ASP A 31 -0.99 26.27 -17.31
N GLY A 32 -1.41 25.40 -18.22
CA GLY A 32 -2.17 24.19 -17.91
C GLY A 32 -1.36 23.12 -17.16
N PHE A 33 -0.07 22.99 -17.46
CA PHE A 33 0.82 22.12 -16.69
C PHE A 33 1.05 22.67 -15.28
N ALA A 34 1.27 23.98 -15.16
CA ALA A 34 1.42 24.63 -13.86
C ALA A 34 0.17 24.46 -12.98
N SER A 35 -1.03 24.56 -13.57
CA SER A 35 -2.29 24.32 -12.84
C SER A 35 -2.47 22.85 -12.45
N ALA A 36 -2.13 21.91 -13.32
CA ALA A 36 -2.16 20.48 -13.00
C ALA A 36 -1.24 20.12 -11.82
N VAL A 37 -0.02 20.68 -11.79
CA VAL A 37 0.92 20.51 -10.66
C VAL A 37 0.34 21.10 -9.37
N ALA A 38 -0.30 22.27 -9.44
CA ALA A 38 -0.94 22.89 -8.28
C ALA A 38 -2.10 22.02 -7.75
N THR A 39 -2.96 21.48 -8.63
CA THR A 39 -4.04 20.57 -8.26
C THR A 39 -3.51 19.28 -7.64
N ALA A 40 -2.47 18.67 -8.24
CA ALA A 40 -1.85 17.47 -7.69
C ALA A 40 -1.27 17.72 -6.28
N ARG A 41 -0.65 18.88 -6.06
CA ARG A 41 -0.13 19.28 -4.74
C ARG A 41 -1.26 19.48 -3.72
N ALA A 42 -2.38 20.07 -4.12
CA ALA A 42 -3.56 20.24 -3.26
C ALA A 42 -4.19 18.89 -2.88
N LEU A 43 -4.37 17.99 -3.84
CA LEU A 43 -4.86 16.63 -3.59
C LEU A 43 -3.95 15.86 -2.64
N ARG A 44 -2.62 15.99 -2.79
CA ARG A 44 -1.65 15.39 -1.87
C ARG A 44 -1.80 15.93 -0.45
N MET A 45 -1.99 17.23 -0.27
CA MET A 45 -2.19 17.81 1.06
C MET A 45 -3.50 17.32 1.70
N LEU A 46 -4.59 17.25 0.94
CA LEU A 46 -5.85 16.72 1.41
C LEU A 46 -5.71 15.25 1.86
N MET A 47 -5.08 14.41 1.04
CA MET A 47 -4.85 13.00 1.36
C MET A 47 -3.98 12.81 2.62
N VAL A 48 -2.97 13.66 2.82
CA VAL A 48 -2.17 13.68 4.05
C VAL A 48 -3.00 14.12 5.25
N ALA A 49 -3.88 15.10 5.08
CA ALA A 49 -4.80 15.55 6.12
C ALA A 49 -5.82 14.45 6.49
N ASP A 50 -6.39 13.75 5.50
CA ASP A 50 -7.27 12.59 5.72
C ASP A 50 -6.55 11.49 6.50
N PHE A 51 -5.31 11.18 6.14
CA PHE A 51 -4.50 10.20 6.87
C PHE A 51 -4.21 10.63 8.32
N ALA A 52 -3.98 11.93 8.55
CA ALA A 52 -3.78 12.47 9.88
C ALA A 52 -5.04 12.37 10.76
N LEU A 53 -6.21 12.67 10.20
CA LEU A 53 -7.50 12.49 10.86
C LEU A 53 -7.78 11.00 11.16
N ALA A 54 -7.54 10.13 10.18
CA ALA A 54 -7.73 8.69 10.32
C ALA A 54 -6.83 8.08 11.40
N ARG A 55 -5.55 8.48 11.45
CA ARG A 55 -4.58 7.93 12.42
C ARG A 55 -4.99 8.14 13.87
N GLY A 56 -5.63 9.27 14.19
CA GLY A 56 -6.12 9.56 15.54
C GLY A 56 -7.26 8.63 15.97
N ALA A 57 -8.16 8.28 15.05
CA ALA A 57 -9.25 7.34 15.33
C ALA A 57 -8.76 5.87 15.28
N LEU A 58 -7.89 5.54 14.33
CA LEU A 58 -7.36 4.20 14.10
C LEU A 58 -6.58 3.68 15.33
N ALA A 59 -5.75 4.53 15.94
CA ALA A 59 -4.99 4.13 17.14
C ALA A 59 -5.91 3.73 18.30
N ARG A 60 -6.97 4.53 18.55
CA ARG A 60 -7.96 4.20 19.58
C ARG A 60 -8.78 2.97 19.21
N ALA A 61 -9.13 2.82 17.93
CA ALA A 61 -9.82 1.65 17.43
C ALA A 61 -8.97 0.37 17.59
N MET A 62 -7.65 0.41 17.37
CA MET A 62 -6.76 -0.74 17.59
C MET A 62 -6.70 -1.16 19.05
N VAL A 63 -6.77 -0.23 20.01
CA VAL A 63 -6.85 -0.55 21.44
C VAL A 63 -8.14 -1.33 21.72
N TRP A 64 -9.29 -0.80 21.29
CA TRP A 64 -10.57 -1.49 21.48
C TRP A 64 -10.66 -2.80 20.69
N LEU A 65 -10.07 -2.89 19.51
CA LEU A 65 -9.96 -4.12 18.73
C LEU A 65 -9.14 -5.18 19.47
N SER A 66 -8.05 -4.78 20.13
CA SER A 66 -7.23 -5.68 20.94
C SER A 66 -8.00 -6.22 22.14
N VAL A 67 -8.73 -5.33 22.84
CA VAL A 67 -9.63 -5.72 23.93
C VAL A 67 -10.70 -6.70 23.42
N ALA A 68 -11.38 -6.37 22.33
CA ALA A 68 -12.38 -7.23 21.72
C ALA A 68 -11.80 -8.58 21.27
N ALA A 69 -10.56 -8.62 20.77
CA ALA A 69 -9.89 -9.86 20.38
C ALA A 69 -9.60 -10.75 21.59
N VAL A 70 -9.04 -10.20 22.68
CA VAL A 70 -8.77 -10.96 23.91
C VAL A 70 -10.07 -11.52 24.50
N PHE A 71 -11.11 -10.70 24.59
CA PHE A 71 -12.42 -11.14 25.08
C PHE A 71 -13.09 -12.13 24.13
N GLY A 72 -12.93 -11.97 22.81
CA GLY A 72 -13.43 -12.90 21.80
C GLY A 72 -12.79 -14.28 21.93
N VAL A 73 -11.46 -14.34 22.04
CA VAL A 73 -10.73 -15.59 22.28
C VAL A 73 -11.14 -16.22 23.62
N SER A 74 -11.23 -15.42 24.69
CA SER A 74 -11.64 -15.91 26.01
C SER A 74 -13.05 -16.47 26.01
N SER A 75 -14.00 -15.76 25.39
CA SER A 75 -15.38 -16.20 25.24
C SER A 75 -15.49 -17.47 24.40
N TRP A 76 -14.67 -17.61 23.35
CA TRP A 76 -14.62 -18.82 22.53
C TRP A 76 -14.24 -20.06 23.35
N LEU A 77 -13.23 -19.96 24.21
CA LEU A 77 -12.83 -21.06 25.09
C LEU A 77 -13.96 -21.46 26.05
N LEU A 78 -14.66 -20.47 26.62
CA LEU A 78 -15.83 -20.72 27.47
C LEU A 78 -16.97 -21.38 26.69
N LEU A 79 -17.21 -20.94 25.45
CA LEU A 79 -18.22 -21.52 24.57
C LEU A 79 -17.91 -22.98 24.24
N MET A 80 -16.65 -23.32 23.97
CA MET A 80 -16.23 -24.72 23.75
C MET A 80 -16.40 -25.56 25.01
N GLY A 81 -16.05 -25.04 26.18
CA GLY A 81 -16.30 -25.70 27.46
C GLY A 81 -17.80 -25.95 27.70
N ALA A 82 -18.63 -24.94 27.45
CA ALA A 82 -20.08 -25.04 27.55
C ALA A 82 -20.66 -26.03 26.54
N LEU A 83 -20.15 -26.04 25.30
CA LEU A 83 -20.53 -26.99 24.26
C LEU A 83 -20.21 -28.43 24.70
N ILE A 84 -19.01 -28.68 25.22
CA ILE A 84 -18.61 -30.01 25.72
C ILE A 84 -19.54 -30.44 26.87
N ALA A 85 -19.80 -29.56 27.83
CA ALA A 85 -20.71 -29.85 28.94
C ALA A 85 -22.14 -30.12 28.46
N LEU A 86 -22.61 -29.38 27.45
CA LEU A 86 -23.93 -29.57 26.84
C LEU A 86 -24.03 -30.91 26.10
N LEU A 87 -23.02 -31.28 25.32
CA LEU A 87 -22.97 -32.57 24.62
C LEU A 87 -22.96 -33.74 25.59
N GLN A 88 -22.24 -33.61 26.71
CA GLN A 88 -22.28 -34.61 27.79
C GLN A 88 -23.68 -34.71 28.41
N ARG A 89 -24.34 -33.58 28.69
CA ARG A 89 -25.63 -33.56 29.38
C ARG A 89 -26.81 -34.00 28.51
N VAL A 90 -26.86 -33.58 27.24
CA VAL A 90 -28.01 -33.79 26.36
C VAL A 90 -27.89 -35.10 25.59
N VAL A 91 -26.68 -35.43 25.11
CA VAL A 91 -26.45 -36.58 24.22
C VAL A 91 -25.85 -37.76 24.97
N GLY A 92 -25.37 -37.56 26.21
CA GLY A 92 -24.68 -38.60 26.98
C GLY A 92 -23.35 -39.02 26.36
N LEU A 93 -22.79 -38.19 25.48
CA LEU A 93 -21.56 -38.49 24.75
C LEU A 93 -20.40 -38.68 25.72
N SER A 94 -19.54 -39.64 25.41
CA SER A 94 -18.29 -39.84 26.14
C SER A 94 -17.44 -38.56 26.13
N TRP A 95 -16.58 -38.42 27.13
CA TRP A 95 -15.67 -37.30 27.28
C TRP A 95 -14.83 -37.09 26.01
N LEU A 96 -14.28 -38.18 25.46
CA LEU A 96 -13.46 -38.18 24.26
C LEU A 96 -14.23 -37.74 23.01
N SER A 97 -15.46 -38.22 22.82
CA SER A 97 -16.28 -37.82 21.66
C SER A 97 -16.66 -36.34 21.70
N SER A 98 -16.98 -35.80 22.88
CA SER A 98 -17.33 -34.38 23.04
C SER A 98 -16.13 -33.48 22.76
N LEU A 99 -14.94 -33.86 23.25
CA LEU A 99 -13.68 -33.19 22.93
C LEU A 99 -13.34 -33.28 21.44
N SER A 100 -13.56 -34.43 20.82
CA SER A 100 -13.29 -34.64 19.38
C SER A 100 -14.16 -33.73 18.52
N VAL A 101 -15.44 -33.55 18.88
CA VAL A 101 -16.35 -32.63 18.18
C VAL A 101 -15.89 -31.17 18.33
N ALA A 102 -15.57 -30.74 19.55
CA ALA A 102 -15.09 -29.38 19.80
C ALA A 102 -13.76 -29.10 19.07
N ALA A 103 -12.83 -30.07 19.07
CA ALA A 103 -11.57 -29.99 18.34
C ALA A 103 -11.81 -29.94 16.83
N GLY A 104 -12.69 -30.79 16.30
CA GLY A 104 -13.05 -30.80 14.88
C GLY A 104 -13.64 -29.47 14.42
N LEU A 105 -14.55 -28.87 15.20
CA LEU A 105 -15.11 -27.56 14.92
C LEU A 105 -14.03 -26.46 14.91
N SER A 106 -13.11 -26.51 15.88
CA SER A 106 -12.00 -25.55 15.97
C SER A 106 -11.04 -25.67 14.79
N LEU A 107 -10.74 -26.89 14.35
CA LEU A 107 -9.92 -27.12 13.16
C LEU A 107 -10.62 -26.63 11.89
N ALA A 108 -11.93 -26.86 11.75
CA ALA A 108 -12.70 -26.39 10.60
C ALA A 108 -12.67 -24.85 10.48
N ILE A 109 -12.91 -24.14 11.58
CA ILE A 109 -12.84 -22.68 11.61
C ILE A 109 -11.42 -22.18 11.34
N THR A 110 -10.40 -22.85 11.89
CA THR A 110 -9.00 -22.52 11.64
C THR A 110 -8.64 -22.69 10.15
N ALA A 111 -9.05 -23.79 9.53
CA ALA A 111 -8.83 -24.04 8.10
C ALA A 111 -9.53 -22.99 7.24
N LEU A 112 -10.77 -22.62 7.59
CA LEU A 112 -11.50 -21.54 6.90
C LEU A 112 -10.77 -20.20 7.04
N GLY A 113 -10.23 -19.90 8.23
CA GLY A 113 -9.42 -18.71 8.48
C GLY A 113 -8.18 -18.67 7.60
N VAL A 114 -7.40 -19.75 7.58
CA VAL A 114 -6.20 -19.88 6.72
C VAL A 114 -6.58 -19.71 5.24
N TRP A 115 -7.62 -20.40 4.77
CA TRP A 115 -8.08 -20.27 3.39
C TRP A 115 -8.47 -18.82 3.06
N ARG A 116 -9.20 -18.16 3.96
CA ARG A 116 -9.61 -16.76 3.75
C ARG A 116 -8.42 -15.82 3.71
N THR A 117 -7.41 -16.04 4.55
CA THR A 117 -6.16 -15.27 4.56
C THR A 117 -5.40 -15.45 3.24
N LEU A 118 -5.23 -16.69 2.76
CA LEU A 118 -4.59 -16.96 1.47
C LEU A 118 -5.32 -16.30 0.30
N HIS A 119 -6.66 -16.37 0.29
CA HIS A 119 -7.46 -15.69 -0.73
C HIS A 119 -7.32 -14.16 -0.66
N TYR A 120 -7.24 -13.56 0.53
CA TYR A 120 -6.96 -12.12 0.66
C TYR A 120 -5.56 -11.74 0.16
N PHE A 121 -4.57 -12.63 0.30
CA PHE A 121 -3.23 -12.42 -0.23
C PHE A 121 -3.18 -12.38 -1.77
N GLU A 122 -4.10 -13.06 -2.45
CA GLU A 122 -4.21 -13.00 -3.90
C GLU A 122 -4.53 -11.58 -4.39
N PHE A 123 -5.38 -10.84 -3.67
CA PHE A 123 -5.72 -9.45 -4.01
C PHE A 123 -4.62 -8.43 -3.70
N THR A 124 -3.62 -8.80 -2.89
CA THR A 124 -2.48 -7.91 -2.56
C THR A 124 -1.26 -8.17 -3.43
N ARG A 125 -1.26 -9.20 -4.28
CA ARG A 125 -0.28 -9.34 -5.36
C ARG A 125 -0.52 -8.26 -6.40
N MET A 126 0.14 -7.12 -6.20
CA MET A 126 0.24 -6.02 -7.16
C MET A 126 1.06 -6.44 -8.40
N GLU A 127 0.65 -7.50 -9.10
CA GLU A 127 1.40 -8.05 -10.23
C GLU A 127 1.48 -7.05 -11.37
N ALA A 128 0.39 -6.30 -11.58
CA ALA A 128 0.34 -5.21 -12.54
C ALA A 128 1.32 -4.10 -12.17
N THR A 129 1.31 -3.62 -10.91
CA THR A 129 2.23 -2.57 -10.44
C THR A 129 3.68 -3.04 -10.44
N ARG A 130 3.96 -4.31 -10.13
CA ARG A 130 5.31 -4.90 -10.18
C ARG A 130 5.82 -4.97 -11.61
N ARG A 131 4.97 -5.34 -12.58
CA ARG A 131 5.30 -5.28 -14.01
C ARG A 131 5.49 -3.85 -14.50
N GLN A 132 4.70 -2.89 -14.00
CA GLN A 132 4.80 -1.48 -14.36
C GLN A 132 6.04 -0.81 -13.75
N LEU A 133 6.38 -1.09 -12.48
CA LEU A 133 7.62 -0.62 -11.84
C LEU A 133 8.86 -1.19 -12.54
N LYS A 134 8.82 -2.47 -12.90
CA LYS A 134 9.88 -3.10 -13.71
C LYS A 134 9.99 -2.46 -15.10
N ALA A 135 8.87 -2.13 -15.74
CA ALA A 135 8.87 -1.42 -17.03
C ALA A 135 9.33 0.05 -16.93
N MET A 136 9.26 0.66 -15.74
CA MET A 136 9.72 2.03 -15.46
C MET A 136 11.19 2.11 -15.01
N GLY A 137 11.94 1.00 -15.02
CA GLY A 137 13.38 0.98 -14.72
C GLY A 137 13.73 1.06 -13.22
N PHE A 138 12.76 1.01 -12.32
CA PHE A 138 13.03 0.88 -10.88
C PHE A 138 13.38 -0.58 -10.57
N GLY A 139 14.68 -0.92 -10.59
CA GLY A 139 15.16 -2.26 -10.22
C GLY A 139 16.50 -2.68 -10.85
N GLU A 140 17.01 -1.93 -11.82
CA GLU A 140 18.43 -2.01 -12.18
C GLU A 140 19.16 -1.07 -11.21
N GLU A 141 19.43 -1.57 -10.01
CA GLU A 141 20.60 -1.09 -9.29
C GLU A 141 21.76 -1.30 -10.26
N GLU A 142 22.32 -0.20 -10.78
CA GLU A 142 23.63 -0.18 -11.40
C GLU A 142 24.51 -1.03 -10.48
N GLU A 143 24.91 -2.20 -10.97
CA GLU A 143 26.01 -2.96 -10.42
C GLU A 143 27.20 -2.00 -10.53
N ALA A 144 27.36 -1.19 -9.48
CA ALA A 144 28.34 -0.13 -9.41
C ALA A 144 29.66 -0.82 -9.69
N ALA A 145 30.21 -0.53 -10.87
CA ALA A 145 31.48 -1.05 -11.34
C ALA A 145 32.43 -1.08 -10.14
N GLU A 146 32.73 -2.29 -9.69
CA GLU A 146 33.60 -2.52 -8.55
C GLU A 146 34.89 -1.76 -8.84
N PRO A 147 35.23 -0.69 -8.09
CA PRO A 147 36.51 -0.05 -8.28
C PRO A 147 37.55 -1.09 -7.87
N ASP A 148 38.35 -1.54 -8.84
CA ASP A 148 39.45 -2.48 -8.69
C ASP A 148 40.34 -2.04 -7.51
N MET A 149 40.04 -2.59 -6.33
CA MET A 149 40.75 -2.30 -5.10
C MET A 149 41.97 -3.21 -5.07
N PRO A 150 43.20 -2.66 -4.99
CA PRO A 150 44.42 -3.45 -5.03
C PRO A 150 44.44 -4.42 -3.85
N THR A 151 44.54 -5.71 -4.16
CA THR A 151 44.60 -6.79 -3.19
C THR A 151 45.78 -6.57 -2.25
N ALA A 152 45.52 -6.43 -0.96
CA ALA A 152 46.57 -6.33 0.05
C ALA A 152 47.42 -7.62 0.06
N PRO A 153 48.75 -7.53 0.22
CA PRO A 153 49.62 -8.70 0.14
C PRO A 153 49.35 -9.66 1.30
N THR A 154 49.22 -10.95 0.95
CA THR A 154 49.13 -12.06 1.90
C THR A 154 50.33 -12.05 2.85
N PRO A 155 50.14 -12.05 4.18
CA PRO A 155 51.26 -12.16 5.12
C PRO A 155 51.93 -13.53 4.97
N ALA A 156 53.25 -13.51 4.80
CA ALA A 156 54.10 -14.69 4.76
C ALA A 156 53.99 -15.50 6.07
N PRO A 157 54.10 -16.85 6.01
CA PRO A 157 54.05 -17.68 7.21
C PRO A 157 55.26 -17.39 8.10
N LEU A 158 54.99 -17.03 9.36
CA LEU A 158 55.99 -16.88 10.42
C LEU A 158 56.67 -18.24 10.63
N ALA A 159 57.91 -18.35 10.17
CA ALA A 159 58.83 -19.38 10.62
C ALA A 159 59.36 -18.95 12.00
N GLU A 160 58.90 -19.57 13.08
CA GLU A 160 59.60 -19.53 14.36
C GLU A 160 59.49 -20.89 15.05
N GLY A 161 60.61 -21.61 15.05
CA GLY A 161 60.78 -22.87 15.75
C GLY A 161 60.97 -22.65 17.24
N ALA A 162 60.54 -23.61 18.05
CA ALA A 162 60.96 -23.73 19.43
C ALA A 162 61.24 -25.22 19.72
N ASP A 163 62.50 -25.55 19.50
CA ASP A 163 63.24 -26.64 20.11
C ASP A 163 63.25 -26.42 21.64
N ARG A 164 62.65 -27.34 22.41
CA ARG A 164 62.97 -27.78 23.79
C ARG A 164 61.87 -28.63 24.42
#